data_AF-A0A382QBF2-F1
#
_entry.id   AF-A0A382QBF2-F1
#
_cell.length_a   1.000
_cell.length_b   1.000
_cell.length_c   1.000
_cell.angle_alpha   90.00
_cell.angle_beta   90.00
_cell.angle_gamma   90.00
#
_symmetry.space_group_name_H-M   'P 1'
#
loop_
_entity.id
_entity.type
_entity.pdbx_description
1 polymer ?
#
loop_
_entity_poly.entity_id
_entity_poly.type
_entity_poly.pdbx_seq_one_letter_code
_entity_poly.pdbx_strand_id
1 'polypeptide(L)'
;MAQSGEGRIRLFEDFFAEDSIAHTAASRPLGPFTVGGQGSEDTDSGIPTLNADALSGVGVMTTTNEDNHTILVGTPIAFDVGLMGAIVAETRVRFVDLDTKEVFFGFSDIDPNTLSIETDVMTGATTTLTLTASDICGFFLSAELSDDEDWHTVYNGGTTTGETDSTEVDC
;
A
#
# COMPACT_ATOMS: atom_id res chain seq x y z
N MET A 1 -13.18 25.07 -8.54
CA MET A 1 -12.55 24.26 -7.47
C MET A 1 -12.15 25.21 -6.36
N ALA A 2 -12.72 25.07 -5.16
CA ALA A 2 -12.33 25.89 -4.02
C ALA A 2 -11.01 25.33 -3.49
N GLN A 3 -9.93 26.07 -3.69
CA GLN A 3 -8.60 25.75 -3.18
C GLN A 3 -8.68 25.71 -1.64
N SER A 4 -8.39 24.55 -1.04
CA SER A 4 -8.21 24.46 0.41
C SER A 4 -7.08 25.43 0.82
N GLY A 5 -7.34 26.25 1.84
CA GLY A 5 -6.45 27.32 2.29
C GLY A 5 -5.14 26.83 2.92
N GLU A 6 -4.47 27.72 3.67
CA GLU A 6 -3.16 27.50 4.28
C GLU A 6 -3.22 26.54 5.48
N GLY A 7 -3.37 25.25 5.22
CA GLY A 7 -3.22 24.18 6.21
C GLY A 7 -2.55 22.98 5.56
N ARG A 8 -1.28 22.74 5.88
CA ARG A 8 -0.57 21.53 5.44
C ARG A 8 -0.50 20.57 6.61
N ILE A 9 -1.04 19.37 6.43
CA ILE A 9 -0.85 18.27 7.36
C ILE A 9 0.35 17.46 6.84
N ARG A 10 1.32 17.20 7.72
CA ARG A 10 2.44 16.30 7.43
C ARG A 10 2.35 15.14 8.41
N LEU A 11 2.13 13.95 7.87
CA LEU A 11 2.26 12.69 8.61
C LEU A 11 3.66 12.14 8.32
N PHE A 12 4.31 11.57 9.33
CA PHE A 12 5.65 11.02 9.21
C PHE A 12 5.79 9.86 10.20
N GLU A 13 6.25 8.72 9.70
CA GLU A 13 6.56 7.54 10.48
C GLU A 13 7.96 7.07 10.10
N ASP A 14 8.77 6.79 11.11
CA ASP A 14 10.18 6.40 11.01
C ASP A 14 10.42 5.05 11.70
N PHE A 15 9.35 4.25 11.86
CA PHE A 15 9.32 2.89 12.38
C PHE A 15 10.15 2.68 13.65
N PHE A 16 10.15 3.69 14.55
CA PHE A 16 10.71 3.56 15.89
C PHE A 16 9.75 2.84 16.85
N ALA A 17 8.48 2.73 16.46
CA ALA A 17 7.49 1.91 17.14
C ALA A 17 7.37 0.55 16.45
N GLU A 18 7.06 -0.46 17.26
CA GLU A 18 6.80 -1.82 16.80
C GLU A 18 5.29 -2.05 16.68
N ASP A 19 4.88 -2.75 15.63
CA ASP A 19 3.64 -3.51 15.63
C ASP A 19 3.98 -4.98 15.87
N SER A 20 3.62 -5.49 17.06
CA SER A 20 4.05 -6.82 17.48
C SER A 20 3.50 -7.90 16.55
N ILE A 21 4.33 -8.89 16.21
CA ILE A 21 3.87 -10.09 15.53
C ILE A 21 2.79 -10.80 16.38
N ALA A 22 1.80 -11.41 15.71
CA ALA A 22 0.67 -12.10 16.35
C ALA A 22 -0.29 -11.19 17.12
N HIS A 23 -0.47 -9.95 16.66
CA HIS A 23 -1.39 -9.03 17.30
C HIS A 23 -2.84 -9.29 16.85
N THR A 24 -3.68 -9.84 17.73
CA THR A 24 -5.09 -10.23 17.44
C THR A 24 -6.09 -9.11 17.06
N ALA A 25 -5.62 -7.88 16.84
CA ALA A 25 -6.49 -6.76 16.49
C ALA A 25 -6.33 -6.46 15.00
N ALA A 26 -7.44 -6.39 14.26
CA ALA A 26 -7.44 -6.13 12.81
C ALA A 26 -6.87 -4.74 12.43
N SER A 27 -6.86 -3.80 13.37
CA SER A 27 -6.25 -2.49 13.15
C SER A 27 -5.62 -1.90 14.38
N ARG A 28 -4.44 -1.30 14.16
CA ARG A 28 -3.49 -0.98 15.22
C ARG A 28 -2.84 0.36 14.92
N PRO A 29 -2.74 1.28 15.89
CA PRO A 29 -2.10 2.56 15.65
C PRO A 29 -0.59 2.38 15.53
N LEU A 30 0.02 3.01 14.51
CA LEU A 30 1.46 3.15 14.35
C LEU A 30 1.79 4.61 14.09
N GLY A 31 2.13 5.31 15.18
CA GLY A 31 2.33 6.76 15.15
C GLY A 31 1.10 7.49 14.58
N PRO A 32 1.25 8.30 13.51
CA PRO A 32 0.13 8.97 12.86
C PRO A 32 -0.65 8.08 11.86
N PHE A 33 -0.23 6.83 11.66
CA PHE A 33 -0.83 5.88 10.72
C PHE A 33 -1.51 4.72 11.46
N THR A 34 -2.09 3.82 10.67
CA THR A 34 -2.73 2.58 11.09
C THR A 34 -2.06 1.42 10.36
N VAL A 35 -1.76 0.36 11.10
CA VAL A 35 -1.43 -0.96 10.55
C VAL A 35 -2.70 -1.77 10.42
N GLY A 36 -2.84 -2.47 9.31
CA GLY A 36 -3.98 -3.32 9.01
C GLY A 36 -3.66 -4.26 7.85
N GLY A 37 -4.69 -4.59 7.09
CA GLY A 37 -4.65 -5.52 5.98
C GLY A 37 -5.36 -6.84 6.32
N GLN A 38 -5.81 -7.52 5.28
CA GLN A 38 -6.49 -8.80 5.39
C GLN A 38 -5.55 -9.84 6.01
N GLY A 39 -5.96 -10.42 7.14
CA GLY A 39 -5.18 -11.41 7.89
C GLY A 39 -4.14 -10.79 8.84
N SER A 40 -4.10 -9.46 8.97
CA SER A 40 -3.11 -8.79 9.84
C SER A 40 -3.22 -9.16 11.33
N GLU A 41 -4.33 -9.79 11.75
CA GLU A 41 -4.55 -10.34 13.08
C GLU A 41 -3.91 -11.73 13.31
N ASP A 42 -3.36 -12.36 12.27
CA ASP A 42 -2.78 -13.69 12.33
C ASP A 42 -1.40 -13.73 13.01
N THR A 43 -0.95 -14.95 13.34
CA THR A 43 0.18 -15.16 14.23
C THR A 43 1.55 -14.78 13.67
N ASP A 44 1.70 -14.61 12.37
CA ASP A 44 2.99 -14.26 11.75
C ASP A 44 2.97 -12.89 11.04
N SER A 45 1.90 -12.12 11.25
CA SER A 45 1.71 -10.80 10.65
C SER A 45 2.08 -9.68 11.62
N GLY A 46 2.75 -8.64 11.11
CA GLY A 46 3.15 -7.49 11.91
C GLY A 46 4.27 -6.65 11.30
N ILE A 47 4.75 -5.68 12.08
CA ILE A 47 5.87 -4.81 11.72
C ILE A 47 6.89 -4.79 12.86
N PRO A 48 7.65 -5.88 13.05
CA PRO A 48 8.68 -5.98 14.09
C PRO A 48 9.81 -4.98 13.87
N THR A 49 10.38 -4.50 14.97
CA THR A 49 11.63 -3.74 14.94
C THR A 49 12.83 -4.69 14.79
N LEU A 50 13.68 -4.48 13.77
CA LEU A 50 14.91 -5.26 13.60
C LEU A 50 16.11 -4.53 14.22
N ASN A 51 16.21 -4.61 15.54
CA ASN A 51 17.27 -3.94 16.32
C ASN A 51 18.71 -4.35 15.93
N ALA A 52 18.90 -5.46 15.21
CA ALA A 52 20.21 -5.95 14.77
C ALA A 52 20.57 -5.59 13.31
N ASP A 53 19.57 -5.46 12.42
CA ASP A 53 19.77 -5.35 10.96
C ASP A 53 19.27 -4.02 10.36
N ALA A 54 18.62 -3.17 11.16
CA ALA A 54 18.12 -1.87 10.76
C ALA A 54 18.66 -0.76 11.67
N LEU A 55 19.67 -0.03 11.20
CA LEU A 55 20.12 1.21 11.84
C LEU A 55 19.13 2.34 11.49
N SER A 56 18.13 2.55 12.35
CA SER A 56 17.08 3.59 12.25
C SER A 56 16.08 3.40 11.11
N GLY A 57 14.79 3.63 11.36
CA GLY A 57 13.89 4.01 10.27
C GLY A 57 13.24 2.91 9.43
N VAL A 58 13.43 1.63 9.77
CA VAL A 58 12.96 0.53 8.92
C VAL A 58 11.98 -0.36 9.66
N GLY A 59 10.72 -0.32 9.23
CA GLY A 59 9.72 -1.34 9.55
C GLY A 59 9.86 -2.48 8.55
N VAL A 60 9.99 -3.71 9.04
CA VAL A 60 9.89 -4.89 8.19
C VAL A 60 8.49 -5.42 8.28
N MET A 61 7.80 -5.43 7.15
CA MET A 61 6.46 -5.98 7.03
C MET A 61 6.55 -7.49 6.93
N THR A 62 5.90 -8.20 7.84
CA THR A 62 5.75 -9.65 7.79
C THR A 62 4.28 -10.00 7.64
N THR A 63 4.04 -11.03 6.83
CA THR A 63 2.73 -11.62 6.58
C THR A 63 2.91 -13.13 6.58
N THR A 64 1.82 -13.85 6.75
CA THR A 64 1.79 -15.29 6.59
C THR A 64 1.80 -15.67 5.10
N ASN A 65 1.78 -16.96 4.76
CA ASN A 65 1.89 -17.45 3.37
C ASN A 65 0.55 -17.90 2.78
N GLU A 66 -0.56 -17.50 3.41
CA GLU A 66 -1.90 -17.82 2.97
C GLU A 66 -2.38 -16.89 1.86
N ASP A 67 -3.33 -17.41 1.11
CA ASP A 67 -3.91 -16.76 -0.05
C ASP A 67 -4.62 -15.46 0.34
N ASN A 68 -4.48 -14.44 -0.49
CA ASN A 68 -5.16 -13.15 -0.33
C ASN A 68 -4.90 -12.47 1.03
N HIS A 69 -3.63 -12.42 1.45
CA HIS A 69 -3.19 -11.82 2.71
C HIS A 69 -2.41 -10.52 2.45
N THR A 70 -2.56 -9.51 3.31
CA THR A 70 -1.79 -8.27 3.20
C THR A 70 -1.48 -7.69 4.57
N ILE A 71 -0.29 -7.12 4.70
CA ILE A 71 0.09 -6.22 5.79
C ILE A 71 0.39 -4.85 5.19
N LEU A 72 -0.10 -3.78 5.82
CA LEU A 72 0.07 -2.43 5.30
C LEU A 72 0.25 -1.40 6.41
N VAL A 73 0.78 -0.24 6.03
CA VAL A 73 0.72 0.99 6.82
C VAL A 73 -0.01 2.03 6.00
N GLY A 74 -1.09 2.59 6.56
CA GLY A 74 -1.91 3.56 5.85
C GLY A 74 -2.67 4.47 6.79
N THR A 75 -3.44 5.38 6.22
CA THR A 75 -4.46 6.11 6.96
C THR A 75 -5.78 5.34 6.85
N PRO A 76 -6.72 5.51 7.80
CA PRO A 76 -8.13 5.19 7.53
C PRO A 76 -8.59 5.88 6.24
N ILE A 77 -9.72 5.44 5.66
CA ILE A 77 -10.25 5.97 4.39
C ILE A 77 -10.16 7.51 4.38
N ALA A 78 -9.22 8.01 3.58
CA ALA A 78 -8.85 9.42 3.53
C ALA A 78 -8.40 9.81 2.12
N PHE A 79 -8.89 9.12 1.09
CA PHE A 79 -8.68 9.50 -0.30
C PHE A 79 -10.03 9.68 -1.00
N ASP A 80 -10.22 10.85 -1.59
CA ASP A 80 -11.35 11.20 -2.44
C ASP A 80 -10.85 12.22 -3.47
N VAL A 81 -10.75 11.80 -4.73
CA VAL A 81 -10.22 12.63 -5.83
C VAL A 81 -11.06 13.89 -6.09
N GLY A 82 -12.35 13.90 -5.71
CA GLY A 82 -13.24 15.03 -5.89
C GLY A 82 -13.14 16.09 -4.78
N LEU A 83 -12.72 15.68 -3.58
CA LEU A 83 -12.69 16.53 -2.38
C LEU A 83 -11.29 17.01 -2.00
N MET A 84 -10.24 16.38 -2.52
CA MET A 84 -8.86 16.61 -2.08
C MET A 84 -8.07 17.55 -3.00
N GLY A 85 -7.15 18.30 -2.38
CA GLY A 85 -6.14 19.09 -3.09
C GLY A 85 -4.93 18.25 -3.47
N ALA A 86 -3.82 18.89 -3.84
CA ALA A 86 -2.58 18.19 -4.11
C ALA A 86 -2.05 17.48 -2.85
N ILE A 87 -1.79 16.18 -2.96
CA ILE A 87 -1.20 15.33 -1.91
C ILE A 87 0.15 14.82 -2.41
N VAL A 88 1.10 14.69 -1.50
CA VAL A 88 2.42 14.12 -1.77
C VAL A 88 2.65 13.00 -0.77
N ALA A 89 2.91 11.78 -1.26
CA ALA A 89 3.40 10.67 -0.47
C ALA A 89 4.81 10.32 -0.94
N GLU A 90 5.67 9.98 0.01
CA GLU A 90 7.04 9.54 -0.24
C GLU A 90 7.32 8.36 0.67
N THR A 91 7.89 7.30 0.12
CA THR A 91 8.36 6.14 0.87
C THR A 91 9.67 5.64 0.30
N ARG A 92 10.41 4.87 1.10
CA ARG A 92 11.55 4.08 0.64
C ARG A 92 11.27 2.63 0.94
N VAL A 93 11.28 1.79 -0.09
CA VAL A 93 11.08 0.35 0.02
C VAL A 93 12.37 -0.41 -0.28
N ARG A 94 12.47 -1.61 0.26
CA ARG A 94 13.53 -2.58 -0.02
C ARG A 94 12.92 -3.97 -0.02
N PHE A 95 13.15 -4.71 -1.09
CA PHE A 95 12.70 -6.09 -1.22
C PHE A 95 13.84 -7.06 -0.97
N VAL A 96 13.51 -8.21 -0.39
CA VAL A 96 14.42 -9.35 -0.28
C VAL A 96 14.40 -10.20 -1.55
N ASP A 97 13.27 -10.16 -2.26
CA ASP A 97 12.94 -10.94 -3.44
C ASP A 97 11.77 -10.22 -4.16
N LEU A 98 11.85 -10.10 -5.49
CA LEU A 98 10.81 -9.45 -6.31
C LEU A 98 9.84 -10.50 -6.89
N ASP A 99 10.34 -11.70 -7.20
CA ASP A 99 9.65 -12.80 -7.89
C ASP A 99 8.49 -13.43 -7.08
N THR A 100 8.25 -12.95 -5.85
CA THR A 100 7.27 -13.53 -4.92
C THR A 100 6.40 -12.49 -4.24
N LYS A 101 6.33 -11.27 -4.78
CA LYS A 101 5.70 -10.14 -4.09
C LYS A 101 4.77 -9.35 -5.00
N GLU A 102 3.69 -8.88 -4.40
CA GLU A 102 2.87 -7.79 -4.90
C GLU A 102 2.92 -6.63 -3.91
N VAL A 103 3.12 -5.44 -4.43
CA VAL A 103 3.33 -4.24 -3.62
C VAL A 103 2.60 -3.08 -4.25
N PHE A 104 1.77 -2.41 -3.45
CA PHE A 104 1.12 -1.17 -3.82
C PHE A 104 1.60 -0.04 -2.90
N PHE A 105 2.00 1.07 -3.50
CA PHE A 105 2.26 2.32 -2.79
C PHE A 105 1.48 3.46 -3.44
N GLY A 106 0.55 4.04 -2.69
CA GLY A 106 -0.25 5.14 -3.20
C GLY A 106 -1.47 5.44 -2.36
N PHE A 107 -2.50 5.91 -3.03
CA PHE A 107 -3.78 6.27 -2.44
C PHE A 107 -4.89 5.40 -3.03
N SER A 108 -5.78 4.93 -2.18
CA SER A 108 -7.01 4.23 -2.57
C SER A 108 -8.17 4.61 -1.65
N ASP A 109 -9.39 4.39 -2.14
CA ASP A 109 -10.64 4.56 -1.39
C ASP A 109 -11.03 3.34 -0.51
N ILE A 110 -10.14 2.34 -0.41
CA ILE A 110 -10.40 1.08 0.29
C ILE A 110 -10.09 1.18 1.79
N ASP A 111 -10.90 0.51 2.62
CA ASP A 111 -10.65 0.43 4.07
C ASP A 111 -9.41 -0.43 4.35
N PRO A 112 -8.38 0.09 5.04
CA PRO A 112 -7.20 -0.70 5.41
C PRO A 112 -7.49 -1.93 6.29
N ASN A 113 -8.61 -2.02 7.01
CA ASN A 113 -8.82 -3.10 7.99
C ASN A 113 -8.93 -4.50 7.37
N THR A 114 -9.47 -4.60 6.15
CA THR A 114 -9.70 -5.87 5.45
C THR A 114 -9.08 -5.87 4.07
N LEU A 115 -8.17 -4.93 3.79
CA LEU A 115 -7.62 -4.73 2.46
C LEU A 115 -6.73 -5.90 2.09
N SER A 116 -7.04 -6.52 0.95
CA SER A 116 -6.08 -7.26 0.14
C SER A 116 -5.81 -6.51 -1.16
N ILE A 117 -4.56 -6.51 -1.62
CA ILE A 117 -4.18 -5.84 -2.86
C ILE A 117 -4.92 -6.48 -4.04
N GLU A 118 -4.79 -7.79 -4.21
CA GLU A 118 -5.28 -8.54 -5.38
C GLU A 118 -6.81 -8.41 -5.55
N THR A 119 -7.55 -8.49 -4.44
CA THR A 119 -9.02 -8.51 -4.48
C THR A 119 -9.65 -7.14 -4.35
N ASP A 120 -9.08 -6.22 -3.59
CA ASP A 120 -9.74 -4.94 -3.30
C ASP A 120 -9.14 -3.76 -4.06
N VAL A 121 -7.83 -3.79 -4.37
CA VAL A 121 -7.14 -2.68 -5.05
C VAL A 121 -7.02 -2.97 -6.53
N MET A 122 -6.19 -3.96 -6.88
CA MET A 122 -5.94 -4.38 -8.25
C MET A 122 -5.13 -5.68 -8.30
N THR A 123 -5.15 -6.36 -9.44
CA THR A 123 -4.28 -7.50 -9.73
C THR A 123 -3.64 -7.34 -11.11
N GLY A 124 -2.42 -7.89 -11.25
CA GLY A 124 -1.70 -7.98 -12.51
C GLY A 124 -1.58 -9.42 -12.97
N ALA A 125 -1.68 -9.65 -14.27
CA ALA A 125 -1.34 -10.94 -14.87
C ALA A 125 -0.83 -10.74 -16.29
N THR A 126 0.37 -11.21 -16.60
CA THR A 126 1.05 -10.99 -17.88
C THR A 126 1.19 -9.48 -18.17
N THR A 127 0.49 -8.92 -19.15
CA THR A 127 0.46 -7.47 -19.41
C THR A 127 -0.87 -6.82 -19.00
N THR A 128 -1.79 -7.58 -18.41
CA THR A 128 -3.13 -7.09 -18.07
C THR A 128 -3.20 -6.67 -16.61
N LEU A 129 -3.68 -5.46 -16.38
CA LEU A 129 -4.06 -4.94 -15.06
C LEU A 129 -5.58 -4.96 -14.91
N THR A 130 -6.06 -5.52 -13.81
CA THR A 130 -7.47 -5.44 -13.40
C THR A 130 -7.58 -4.48 -12.23
N LEU A 131 -8.16 -3.30 -12.45
CA LEU A 131 -8.32 -2.25 -11.44
C LEU A 131 -9.67 -2.44 -10.72
N THR A 132 -9.64 -2.77 -9.43
CA THR A 132 -10.85 -3.07 -8.65
C THR A 132 -11.34 -1.88 -7.84
N ALA A 133 -10.43 -1.17 -7.20
CA ALA A 133 -10.75 0.01 -6.42
C ALA A 133 -11.27 1.15 -7.31
N SER A 134 -12.21 1.92 -6.77
CA SER A 134 -12.97 2.89 -7.57
C SER A 134 -12.17 4.17 -7.81
N ASP A 135 -11.40 4.59 -6.80
CA ASP A 135 -10.44 5.68 -6.88
C ASP A 135 -9.07 5.19 -6.39
N ILE A 136 -8.09 5.12 -7.30
CA ILE A 136 -6.69 4.77 -6.99
C ILE A 136 -5.71 5.67 -7.72
N CYS A 137 -4.55 5.89 -7.11
CA CYS A 137 -3.40 6.52 -7.75
C CYS A 137 -2.12 6.14 -7.01
N GLY A 138 -1.13 5.60 -7.72
CA GLY A 138 0.13 5.20 -7.09
C GLY A 138 1.04 4.39 -8.01
N PHE A 139 1.84 3.55 -7.37
CA PHE A 139 2.78 2.64 -8.00
C PHE A 139 2.47 1.22 -7.58
N PHE A 140 2.52 0.31 -8.55
CA PHE A 140 2.28 -1.12 -8.37
C PHE A 140 3.48 -1.91 -8.88
N LEU A 141 3.87 -2.95 -8.15
CA LEU A 141 4.87 -3.93 -8.53
C LEU A 141 4.27 -5.31 -8.28
N SER A 142 4.37 -6.22 -9.25
CA SER A 142 3.83 -7.57 -9.13
C SER A 142 4.66 -8.58 -9.91
N ALA A 143 5.00 -9.67 -9.23
CA ALA A 143 5.65 -10.85 -9.81
C ALA A 143 4.83 -11.55 -10.90
N GLU A 144 3.53 -11.27 -10.98
CA GLU A 144 2.63 -11.92 -11.96
C GLU A 144 2.60 -11.18 -13.31
N LEU A 145 3.20 -10.00 -13.38
CA LEU A 145 3.38 -9.26 -14.63
C LEU A 145 4.55 -9.81 -15.43
N SER A 146 4.53 -9.58 -16.74
CA SER A 146 5.64 -9.96 -17.63
C SER A 146 6.87 -9.07 -17.49
N ASP A 147 6.69 -7.89 -16.91
CA ASP A 147 7.75 -6.96 -16.54
C ASP A 147 7.72 -6.82 -15.01
N ASP A 148 8.09 -7.89 -14.31
CA ASP A 148 7.92 -8.05 -12.87
C ASP A 148 8.93 -7.28 -12.02
N GLU A 149 10.00 -6.78 -12.64
CA GLU A 149 11.06 -6.04 -11.96
C GLU A 149 10.86 -4.52 -11.95
N ASP A 150 9.89 -4.02 -12.70
CA ASP A 150 9.62 -2.59 -12.88
C ASP A 150 8.35 -2.11 -12.14
N TRP A 151 8.33 -0.81 -11.83
CA TRP A 151 7.18 -0.17 -11.20
C TRP A 151 6.20 0.32 -12.25
N HIS A 152 4.91 0.21 -11.94
CA HIS A 152 3.84 0.57 -12.85
C HIS A 152 3.01 1.70 -12.24
N THR A 153 2.82 2.79 -13.00
CA THR A 153 2.07 3.97 -12.55
C THR A 153 0.57 3.74 -12.73
N VAL A 154 -0.10 3.36 -11.66
CA VAL A 154 -1.50 2.93 -11.70
C VAL A 154 -2.45 4.04 -11.25
N TYR A 155 -3.58 4.15 -11.92
CA TYR A 155 -4.61 5.13 -11.58
C TYR A 155 -5.99 4.66 -12.03
N ASN A 156 -7.03 5.03 -11.29
CA ASN A 156 -8.43 4.88 -11.67
C ASN A 156 -9.26 5.92 -10.92
N GLY A 157 -10.39 6.32 -11.50
CA GLY A 157 -11.38 7.13 -10.79
C GLY A 157 -11.45 8.60 -11.19
N GLY A 158 -12.29 9.35 -10.49
CA GLY A 158 -12.70 10.70 -10.90
C GLY A 158 -13.35 10.72 -12.30
N THR A 159 -12.70 11.38 -13.26
CA THR A 159 -13.16 11.44 -14.67
C THR A 159 -12.28 10.64 -15.64
N THR A 160 -11.25 9.98 -15.13
CA THR A 160 -10.23 9.31 -15.94
C THR A 160 -10.41 7.80 -15.79
N THR A 161 -10.53 7.09 -16.92
CA THR A 161 -10.47 5.63 -16.90
C THR A 161 -9.03 5.20 -16.75
N GLY A 162 -8.77 4.27 -15.82
CA GLY A 162 -7.45 3.72 -15.64
C GLY A 162 -6.94 2.93 -16.83
N GLU A 163 -5.62 2.94 -17.01
CA GLU A 163 -4.96 2.11 -18.02
C GLU A 163 -4.90 0.65 -17.56
N THR A 164 -5.19 -0.27 -18.48
CA THR A 164 -5.29 -1.71 -18.19
C THR A 164 -4.17 -2.52 -18.83
N ASP A 165 -3.36 -1.91 -19.68
CA ASP A 165 -2.13 -2.51 -20.21
C ASP A 165 -0.93 -2.03 -19.40
N SER A 166 -0.23 -2.96 -18.74
CA SER A 166 0.91 -2.67 -17.90
C SER A 166 2.05 -2.00 -18.69
N THR A 167 2.17 -2.31 -19.99
CA THR A 167 3.22 -1.76 -20.86
C THR A 167 3.04 -0.28 -21.20
N GLU A 168 1.86 0.29 -20.95
CA GLU A 168 1.56 1.70 -21.17
C GLU A 168 1.74 2.56 -19.90
N VAL A 169 1.95 1.92 -18.74
CA VAL A 169 2.15 2.59 -17.45
C VAL A 169 3.48 2.25 -16.77
N ASP A 170 4.33 1.52 -17.47
CA ASP A 170 5.71 1.22 -17.10
C ASP A 170 6.57 2.51 -16.95
N CYS A 171 7.50 2.55 -15.99
CA CYS A 171 8.20 3.78 -15.57
C CYS A 171 9.73 3.68 -15.44
#